data_AF-A0A6G4CNI2-F1
#
_entry.id   AF-A0A6G4CNI2-F1
#
_cell.length_a   1.000
_cell.length_b   1.000
_cell.length_c   1.000
_cell.angle_alpha   90.00
_cell.angle_beta   90.00
_cell.angle_gamma   90.00
#
_symmetry.space_group_name_H-M   'P 1'
#
loop_
_entity.id
_entity.type
_entity.pdbx_description
1 polymer ?
#
loop_
_entity_poly.entity_id
_entity_poly.type
_entity_poly.pdbx_seq_one_letter_code
_entity_poly.pdbx_strand_id
1 'polypeptide(L)'
;MLFSLNPGHTLSGGDVGTRGINGLKEEVLTRQLIDEIDKELRGRGHRTNICRVDYAPTLQESLNKQVSLCNSVDADLNICIHFNTTVGGYGSEVYTYNGKYLIEADRVLKELNKLGFRNRGIKDQPLALTKRTEAKTIYVEVCFIDSSGDVIILNKYGMNGIAKAIVNGVLGTSSDVGIASGEKNTDTAWINLDGKTGTICTPSGVNVRENKSTSSRILGTLPNGAKVQLYRKEGEWMHVYYPPHGGYIYSRYIENVSK
;
A
#
# COMPACT_ATOMS: atom_id res chain seq x y z
N MET A 1 13.46 9.56 -19.15
CA MET A 1 13.13 8.13 -19.01
C MET A 1 11.62 7.95 -19.00
N LEU A 2 11.14 6.82 -19.52
CA LEU A 2 9.79 6.31 -19.36
C LEU A 2 9.82 5.19 -18.31
N PHE A 3 9.02 5.34 -17.25
CA PHE A 3 8.84 4.31 -16.22
C PHE A 3 7.50 3.59 -16.42
N SER A 4 7.53 2.26 -16.38
CA SER A 4 6.31 1.47 -16.19
C SER A 4 6.11 1.26 -14.68
N LEU A 5 4.91 1.54 -14.20
CA LEU A 5 4.55 1.55 -12.78
C LEU A 5 3.47 0.52 -12.52
N ASN A 6 3.82 -0.59 -11.86
CA ASN A 6 2.89 -1.68 -11.56
C ASN A 6 2.51 -1.65 -10.06
N PRO A 7 1.27 -1.27 -9.72
CA PRO A 7 0.74 -1.50 -8.38
C PRO A 7 0.34 -2.97 -8.31
N GLY A 8 1.11 -3.77 -7.58
CA GLY A 8 0.83 -5.18 -7.40
C GLY A 8 -0.62 -5.43 -6.97
N HIS A 9 -1.14 -6.60 -7.38
CA HIS A 9 -2.48 -7.08 -7.08
C HIS A 9 -3.64 -6.33 -7.75
N THR A 10 -4.80 -6.98 -7.67
CA THR A 10 -6.12 -6.50 -8.11
C THR A 10 -6.91 -5.94 -6.93
N LEU A 11 -7.86 -5.05 -7.19
CA LEU A 11 -8.78 -4.56 -6.15
C LEU A 11 -9.77 -5.63 -5.70
N SER A 12 -10.06 -6.59 -6.59
CA SER A 12 -11.03 -7.64 -6.35
C SER A 12 -10.76 -8.86 -7.23
N GLY A 13 -11.21 -10.03 -6.78
CA GLY A 13 -11.02 -11.30 -7.47
C GLY A 13 -9.95 -12.16 -6.82
N GLY A 14 -9.19 -12.90 -7.62
CA GLY A 14 -8.29 -13.97 -7.18
C GLY A 14 -6.87 -13.54 -6.80
N ASP A 15 -6.57 -12.25 -6.81
CA ASP A 15 -5.23 -11.73 -6.53
C ASP A 15 -5.32 -10.37 -5.79
N VAL A 16 -5.79 -10.36 -4.55
CA VAL A 16 -6.00 -9.12 -3.76
C VAL A 16 -4.86 -8.82 -2.79
N GLY A 17 -3.73 -9.52 -2.92
CA GLY A 17 -2.60 -9.37 -2.02
C GLY A 17 -2.88 -9.77 -0.58
N THR A 18 -1.98 -9.36 0.31
CA THR A 18 -2.01 -9.73 1.72
C THR A 18 -2.79 -8.76 2.60
N ARG A 19 -2.96 -9.14 3.87
CA ARG A 19 -3.68 -8.41 4.91
C ARG A 19 -2.73 -8.13 6.07
N GLY A 20 -2.53 -6.87 6.38
CA GLY A 20 -1.66 -6.43 7.46
C GLY A 20 -2.38 -6.27 8.79
N ILE A 21 -1.62 -5.83 9.80
CA ILE A 21 -2.22 -5.29 11.02
C ILE A 21 -3.05 -4.06 10.64
N ASN A 22 -3.91 -3.64 11.55
CA ASN A 22 -4.57 -2.36 11.42
C ASN A 22 -5.34 -2.23 10.09
N GLY A 23 -5.98 -3.32 9.66
CA GLY A 23 -6.84 -3.35 8.47
C GLY A 23 -6.13 -3.00 7.17
N LEU A 24 -4.80 -2.97 7.16
CA LEU A 24 -4.00 -2.66 5.99
C LEU A 24 -4.22 -3.72 4.92
N LYS A 25 -4.36 -3.25 3.69
CA LYS A 25 -4.66 -4.04 2.50
C LYS A 25 -3.59 -3.74 1.47
N GLU A 26 -2.82 -4.74 1.09
CA GLU A 26 -1.71 -4.56 0.16
C GLU A 26 -2.15 -3.90 -1.14
N GLU A 27 -3.22 -4.39 -1.76
CA GLU A 27 -3.78 -3.85 -3.00
C GLU A 27 -4.23 -2.38 -2.91
N VAL A 28 -4.52 -1.89 -1.69
CA VAL A 28 -4.82 -0.47 -1.47
C VAL A 28 -3.53 0.33 -1.35
N LEU A 29 -2.57 -0.18 -0.59
CA LEU A 29 -1.28 0.48 -0.34
C LEU A 29 -0.42 0.57 -1.61
N THR A 30 -0.34 -0.50 -2.40
CA THR A 30 0.41 -0.51 -3.67
C THR A 30 -0.09 0.59 -4.61
N ARG A 31 -1.41 0.77 -4.68
CA ARG A 31 -2.06 1.78 -5.51
C ARG A 31 -1.80 3.20 -5.04
N GLN A 32 -1.91 3.45 -3.72
CA GLN A 32 -1.60 4.74 -3.12
C GLN A 32 -0.13 5.13 -3.32
N LEU A 33 0.79 4.19 -3.12
CA LEU A 33 2.21 4.43 -3.28
C LEU A 33 2.59 4.66 -4.75
N ILE A 34 1.99 3.92 -5.70
CA ILE A 34 2.20 4.16 -7.13
C ILE A 34 1.73 5.54 -7.57
N ASP A 35 0.60 6.05 -7.05
CA ASP A 35 0.15 7.41 -7.38
C ASP A 35 1.15 8.49 -6.91
N GLU A 36 1.74 8.31 -5.73
CA GLU A 36 2.79 9.21 -5.23
C GLU A 36 4.11 9.07 -6.01
N ILE A 37 4.49 7.85 -6.42
CA ILE A 37 5.66 7.62 -7.28
C ILE A 37 5.45 8.26 -8.66
N ASP A 38 4.26 8.13 -9.25
CA ASP A 38 3.89 8.75 -10.52
C ASP A 38 4.04 10.27 -10.45
N LYS A 39 3.44 10.88 -9.43
CA LYS A 39 3.51 12.32 -9.18
C LYS A 39 4.96 12.80 -9.04
N GLU A 40 5.76 12.10 -8.24
CA GLU A 40 7.14 12.47 -7.98
C GLU A 40 8.03 12.32 -9.24
N LEU A 41 7.90 11.23 -10.00
CA LEU A 41 8.64 11.02 -11.25
C LEU A 41 8.26 12.08 -12.31
N ARG A 42 6.96 12.33 -12.50
CA ARG A 42 6.48 13.37 -13.42
C ARG A 42 6.94 14.76 -13.00
N GLY A 43 6.91 15.06 -11.70
CA GLY A 43 7.42 16.32 -11.14
C GLY A 43 8.91 16.53 -11.41
N ARG A 44 9.68 15.44 -11.56
CA ARG A 44 11.10 15.46 -11.94
C ARG A 44 11.34 15.36 -13.46
N GLY A 45 10.30 15.55 -14.28
CA GLY A 45 10.40 15.61 -15.74
C GLY A 45 10.45 14.25 -16.43
N HIS A 46 10.10 13.16 -15.74
CA HIS A 46 10.03 11.82 -16.33
C HIS A 46 8.61 11.49 -16.81
N ARG A 47 8.51 10.53 -17.74
CA ARG A 47 7.22 9.98 -18.18
C ARG A 47 6.93 8.69 -17.45
N THR A 48 5.65 8.38 -17.29
CA THR A 48 5.19 7.18 -16.57
C THR A 48 3.99 6.55 -17.28
N ASN A 49 3.89 5.23 -17.18
CA ASN A 49 2.74 4.43 -17.61
C ASN A 49 2.30 3.53 -16.45
N ILE A 50 1.06 3.68 -15.99
CA ILE A 50 0.55 2.95 -14.82
C ILE A 50 -0.18 1.67 -15.27
N CYS A 51 0.30 0.52 -14.82
CA CYS A 51 -0.19 -0.81 -15.19
C CYS A 51 -1.19 -1.37 -14.17
N ARG A 52 -2.35 -0.70 -14.01
CA ARG A 52 -3.42 -1.12 -13.08
C ARG A 52 -4.27 -2.26 -13.66
N VAL A 53 -4.49 -3.30 -12.86
CA VAL A 53 -5.50 -4.33 -13.11
C VAL A 53 -6.48 -4.31 -11.95
N ASP A 54 -7.73 -3.92 -12.18
CA ASP A 54 -8.71 -3.78 -11.09
C ASP A 54 -9.36 -5.12 -10.70
N TYR A 55 -9.48 -6.03 -11.66
CA TYR A 55 -10.11 -7.33 -11.47
C TYR A 55 -9.48 -8.43 -12.32
N ALA A 56 -9.27 -9.58 -11.69
CA ALA A 56 -9.05 -10.86 -12.37
C ALA A 56 -9.59 -12.00 -11.50
N PRO A 57 -10.24 -13.01 -12.08
CA PRO A 57 -10.84 -14.11 -11.32
C PRO A 57 -9.80 -15.05 -10.70
N THR A 58 -8.57 -15.09 -11.22
CA THR A 58 -7.49 -15.95 -10.72
C THR A 58 -6.17 -15.21 -10.65
N LEU A 59 -5.25 -15.70 -9.81
CA LEU A 59 -3.87 -15.24 -9.76
C LEU A 59 -3.20 -15.30 -11.14
N GLN A 60 -3.35 -16.42 -11.86
CA GLN A 60 -2.70 -16.59 -13.16
C GLN A 60 -3.17 -15.54 -14.19
N GLU A 61 -4.47 -15.25 -14.23
CA GLU A 61 -5.02 -14.23 -15.12
C GLU A 61 -4.58 -12.82 -14.71
N SER A 62 -4.54 -12.53 -13.41
CA SER A 62 -4.00 -11.27 -12.89
C SER A 62 -2.58 -11.04 -13.37
N LEU A 63 -1.69 -12.01 -13.12
CA LEU A 63 -0.28 -11.93 -13.50
C LEU A 63 -0.11 -11.80 -15.03
N ASN A 64 -0.93 -12.48 -15.83
CA ASN A 64 -0.91 -12.35 -17.28
C ASN A 64 -1.28 -10.93 -17.73
N LYS A 65 -2.34 -10.34 -17.16
CA LYS A 65 -2.76 -8.96 -17.47
C LYS A 65 -1.71 -7.95 -17.04
N GLN A 66 -1.16 -8.08 -15.84
CA GLN A 66 -0.12 -7.20 -15.33
C GLN A 66 1.13 -7.20 -16.23
N VAL A 67 1.64 -8.38 -16.59
CA VAL A 67 2.77 -8.52 -17.52
C VAL A 67 2.44 -7.91 -18.88
N SER A 68 1.25 -8.18 -19.42
CA SER A 68 0.84 -7.62 -20.72
C SER A 68 0.78 -6.09 -20.71
N LEU A 69 0.35 -5.48 -19.60
CA LEU A 69 0.33 -4.02 -19.46
C LEU A 69 1.75 -3.46 -19.34
N CYS A 70 2.61 -4.09 -18.55
CA CYS A 70 4.02 -3.68 -18.43
C CYS A 70 4.75 -3.74 -19.79
N ASN A 71 4.46 -4.75 -20.61
CA ASN A 71 5.04 -4.91 -21.96
C ASN A 71 4.31 -4.10 -23.05
N SER A 72 3.21 -3.40 -22.73
CA SER A 72 2.50 -2.55 -23.71
C SER A 72 3.25 -1.25 -24.05
N VAL A 73 4.31 -0.96 -23.30
CA VAL A 73 5.17 0.21 -23.48
C VAL A 73 6.64 -0.21 -23.43
N ASP A 74 7.47 0.44 -24.25
CA ASP A 74 8.93 0.27 -24.21
C ASP A 74 9.52 1.14 -23.09
N ALA A 75 9.37 0.69 -21.85
CA ALA A 75 9.82 1.41 -20.66
C ALA A 75 11.32 1.20 -20.38
N ASP A 76 12.01 2.25 -19.93
CA ASP A 76 13.42 2.17 -19.52
C ASP A 76 13.60 1.34 -18.23
N LEU A 77 12.59 1.41 -17.34
CA LEU A 77 12.52 0.68 -16.08
C LEU A 77 11.06 0.41 -15.71
N ASN A 78 10.76 -0.82 -15.31
CA ASN A 78 9.51 -1.22 -14.70
C ASN A 78 9.67 -1.33 -13.18
N ILE A 79 8.83 -0.62 -12.42
CA ILE A 79 8.82 -0.59 -10.96
C ILE A 79 7.53 -1.28 -10.49
N CYS A 80 7.68 -2.47 -9.89
CA CYS A 80 6.58 -3.18 -9.26
C CYS A 80 6.60 -2.91 -7.76
N ILE A 81 5.47 -2.50 -7.18
CA ILE A 81 5.34 -2.19 -5.75
C ILE A 81 4.48 -3.23 -5.08
N HIS A 82 4.99 -3.77 -3.96
CA HIS A 82 4.34 -4.75 -3.10
C HIS A 82 4.62 -4.46 -1.62
N PHE A 83 3.82 -5.09 -0.75
CA PHE A 83 4.00 -5.05 0.70
C PHE A 83 3.92 -6.46 1.26
N ASN A 84 4.89 -6.83 2.08
CA ASN A 84 5.06 -8.20 2.51
C ASN A 84 4.23 -8.50 3.77
N THR A 85 4.06 -9.79 4.06
CA THR A 85 3.60 -10.29 5.37
C THR A 85 4.26 -11.63 5.67
N THR A 86 4.75 -11.78 6.90
CA THR A 86 5.09 -13.08 7.47
C THR A 86 5.25 -12.92 8.97
N VAL A 87 4.90 -13.96 9.74
CA VAL A 87 5.11 -13.95 11.19
C VAL A 87 6.57 -13.63 11.53
N GLY A 88 6.81 -12.52 12.21
CA GLY A 88 8.14 -12.05 12.63
C GLY A 88 8.99 -11.39 11.54
N GLY A 89 8.48 -11.23 10.31
CA GLY A 89 9.18 -10.50 9.26
C GLY A 89 9.10 -8.99 9.41
N TYR A 90 10.17 -8.30 9.03
CA TYR A 90 10.24 -6.83 8.97
C TYR A 90 11.41 -6.38 8.09
N GLY A 91 11.31 -5.19 7.53
CA GLY A 91 12.27 -4.56 6.63
C GLY A 91 11.89 -4.59 5.15
N SER A 92 12.78 -4.03 4.33
CA SER A 92 12.61 -3.92 2.87
C SER A 92 13.49 -4.91 2.12
N GLU A 93 12.99 -5.43 1.01
CA GLU A 93 13.73 -6.27 0.05
C GLU A 93 13.36 -5.90 -1.39
N VAL A 94 14.27 -6.16 -2.32
CA VAL A 94 14.04 -5.89 -3.75
C VAL A 94 14.39 -7.13 -4.57
N TYR A 95 13.47 -7.57 -5.42
CA TYR A 95 13.71 -8.61 -6.41
C TYR A 95 13.99 -7.98 -7.77
N THR A 96 14.85 -8.61 -8.56
CA THR A 96 15.31 -8.02 -9.83
C THR A 96 15.08 -8.95 -11.02
N TYR A 97 15.06 -8.32 -12.19
CA TYR A 97 14.95 -8.97 -13.49
C TYR A 97 15.96 -10.10 -13.67
N ASN A 98 15.48 -11.35 -13.75
CA ASN A 98 16.29 -12.57 -13.84
C ASN A 98 17.42 -12.64 -12.79
N GLY A 99 17.20 -12.13 -11.57
CA GLY A 99 18.19 -12.12 -10.51
C GLY A 99 19.41 -11.23 -10.77
N LYS A 100 19.39 -10.41 -11.83
CA LYS A 100 20.52 -9.55 -12.21
C LYS A 100 20.69 -8.42 -11.20
N TYR A 101 21.93 -8.06 -10.93
CA TYR A 101 22.20 -6.83 -10.19
C TYR A 101 21.73 -5.62 -11.02
N LEU A 102 20.93 -4.77 -10.38
CA LEU A 102 20.51 -3.48 -10.91
C LEU A 102 20.90 -2.41 -9.90
N ILE A 103 21.61 -1.38 -10.37
CA ILE A 103 22.08 -0.31 -9.50
C ILE A 103 20.91 0.48 -8.89
N GLU A 104 19.80 0.58 -9.65
CA GLU A 104 18.55 1.17 -9.20
C GLU A 104 17.96 0.41 -8.01
N ALA A 105 18.00 -0.93 -8.03
CA ALA A 105 17.52 -1.76 -6.91
C ALA A 105 18.34 -1.56 -5.64
N ASP A 106 19.67 -1.52 -5.77
CA ASP A 106 20.58 -1.28 -4.65
C ASP A 106 20.36 0.09 -4.00
N ARG A 107 20.22 1.13 -4.82
CA ARG A 107 19.94 2.49 -4.33
C ARG A 107 18.56 2.59 -3.69
N VAL A 108 17.51 2.01 -4.30
CA VAL A 108 16.15 1.98 -3.71
C VAL A 108 16.17 1.32 -2.34
N LEU A 109 16.83 0.16 -2.21
CA LEU A 109 16.94 -0.53 -0.94
C LEU A 109 17.65 0.33 0.11
N LYS A 110 18.78 0.95 -0.27
CA LYS A 110 19.52 1.87 0.62
C LYS A 110 18.69 3.06 1.06
N GLU A 111 17.92 3.69 0.17
CA GLU A 111 17.05 4.82 0.52
C GLU A 111 15.94 4.40 1.49
N LEU A 112 15.30 3.24 1.28
CA LEU A 112 14.32 2.71 2.24
C LEU A 112 14.95 2.42 3.61
N ASN A 113 16.19 1.91 3.64
CA ASN A 113 16.87 1.65 4.91
C ASN A 113 17.23 2.91 5.68
N LYS A 114 17.53 4.02 5.00
CA LYS A 114 17.73 5.32 5.65
C LYS A 114 16.49 5.80 6.41
N LEU A 115 15.29 5.39 5.97
CA LEU A 115 14.05 5.71 6.67
C LEU A 115 13.89 4.93 7.98
N GLY A 116 14.59 3.80 8.12
CA GLY A 116 14.57 2.95 9.31
C GLY A 116 14.16 1.50 9.04
N PHE A 117 13.75 1.16 7.82
CA PHE A 117 13.43 -0.22 7.48
C PHE A 117 14.69 -1.09 7.51
N ARG A 118 14.61 -2.29 8.08
CA ARG A 118 15.72 -3.25 8.06
C ARG A 118 16.09 -3.59 6.60
N ASN A 119 17.38 -3.65 6.30
CA ASN A 119 17.86 -4.15 5.01
C ASN A 119 17.75 -5.67 4.97
N ARG A 120 17.00 -6.21 4.01
CA ARG A 120 16.84 -7.66 3.78
C ARG A 120 17.47 -8.13 2.46
N GLY A 121 18.18 -7.24 1.78
CA GLY A 121 18.94 -7.53 0.58
C GLY A 121 18.16 -7.45 -0.72
N ILE A 122 18.93 -7.50 -1.81
CA ILE A 122 18.43 -7.79 -3.14
C ILE A 122 18.33 -9.31 -3.27
N LYS A 123 17.22 -9.80 -3.80
CA LYS A 123 16.90 -11.22 -3.88
C LYS A 123 16.64 -11.68 -5.30
N ASP A 124 16.93 -12.94 -5.55
CA ASP A 124 16.56 -13.62 -6.80
C ASP A 124 15.41 -14.58 -6.53
N GLN A 125 14.29 -14.34 -7.20
CA GLN A 125 13.13 -15.22 -7.20
C GLN A 125 12.43 -15.11 -8.57
N PRO A 126 11.95 -16.22 -9.16
CA PRO A 126 11.32 -16.23 -10.47
C PRO A 126 9.87 -15.74 -10.44
N LEU A 127 9.64 -14.53 -9.94
CA LEU A 127 8.32 -13.88 -9.92
C LEU A 127 7.87 -13.57 -11.35
N ALA A 128 6.55 -13.57 -11.60
CA ALA A 128 6.02 -13.39 -12.95
C ALA A 128 6.48 -12.08 -13.60
N LEU A 129 6.44 -10.97 -12.87
CA LEU A 129 6.84 -9.65 -13.38
C LEU A 129 8.35 -9.55 -13.59
N THR A 130 9.18 -10.10 -12.70
CA THR A 130 10.65 -10.09 -12.87
C THR A 130 11.14 -11.02 -13.97
N LYS A 131 10.35 -12.05 -14.32
CA LYS A 131 10.70 -13.05 -15.34
C LYS A 131 10.16 -12.74 -16.73
N ARG A 132 8.96 -12.15 -16.82
CA ARG A 132 8.19 -12.05 -18.09
C ARG A 132 8.05 -10.63 -18.62
N THR A 133 8.41 -9.61 -17.84
CA THR A 133 8.45 -8.23 -18.34
C THR A 133 9.69 -8.05 -19.20
N GLU A 134 9.57 -7.41 -20.36
CA GLU A 134 10.69 -7.19 -21.30
C GLU A 134 11.65 -6.10 -20.80
N ALA A 135 11.10 -5.02 -20.24
CA ALA A 135 11.86 -3.95 -19.61
C ALA A 135 12.60 -4.43 -18.34
N LYS A 136 13.74 -3.79 -18.04
CA LYS A 136 14.44 -3.93 -16.76
C LYS A 136 13.43 -3.74 -15.62
N THR A 137 13.31 -4.72 -14.74
CA THR A 137 12.29 -4.73 -13.68
C THR A 137 12.94 -4.76 -12.31
N ILE A 138 12.50 -3.87 -11.43
CA ILE A 138 12.65 -3.98 -9.98
C ILE A 138 11.28 -4.25 -9.36
N TYR A 139 11.24 -5.18 -8.41
CA TYR A 139 10.07 -5.53 -7.64
C TYR A 139 10.38 -5.25 -6.18
N VAL A 140 9.71 -4.25 -5.61
CA VAL A 140 10.02 -3.70 -4.30
C VAL A 140 8.99 -4.19 -3.30
N GLU A 141 9.43 -5.03 -2.36
CA GLU A 141 8.70 -5.30 -1.12
C GLU A 141 9.06 -4.20 -0.13
N VAL A 142 8.17 -3.21 -0.03
CA VAL A 142 8.46 -1.95 0.68
C VAL A 142 8.72 -2.20 2.16
N CYS A 143 7.80 -2.90 2.82
CA CYS A 143 7.90 -3.30 4.21
C CYS A 143 6.88 -4.40 4.53
N PHE A 144 6.93 -4.93 5.76
CA PHE A 144 5.96 -5.91 6.25
C PHE A 144 4.76 -5.22 6.89
N ILE A 145 3.58 -5.35 6.31
CA ILE A 145 2.37 -4.67 6.80
C ILE A 145 1.72 -5.39 7.98
N ASP A 146 2.21 -6.56 8.38
CA ASP A 146 1.90 -7.24 9.63
C ASP A 146 2.92 -6.96 10.76
N SER A 147 3.98 -6.18 10.50
CA SER A 147 4.96 -5.74 11.48
C SER A 147 4.66 -4.35 12.02
N SER A 148 4.43 -4.25 13.34
CA SER A 148 4.17 -2.97 14.00
C SER A 148 5.33 -1.97 13.85
N GLY A 149 6.58 -2.44 13.87
CA GLY A 149 7.76 -1.58 13.68
C GLY A 149 7.82 -0.98 12.29
N ASP A 150 7.54 -1.78 11.25
CA ASP A 150 7.50 -1.30 9.86
C ASP A 150 6.33 -0.35 9.63
N VAL A 151 5.15 -0.65 10.18
CA VAL A 151 3.97 0.22 10.06
C VAL A 151 4.18 1.58 10.76
N ILE A 152 4.94 1.65 11.86
CA ILE A 152 5.33 2.92 12.48
C ILE A 152 6.18 3.77 11.53
N ILE A 153 7.16 3.16 10.84
CA ILE A 153 8.01 3.86 9.87
C ILE A 153 7.17 4.29 8.66
N LEU A 154 6.33 3.40 8.14
CA LEU A 154 5.40 3.70 7.03
C LEU A 154 4.51 4.90 7.36
N ASN A 155 3.92 4.93 8.56
CA ASN A 155 3.07 6.04 9.02
C ASN A 155 3.86 7.33 9.26
N LYS A 156 5.10 7.24 9.75
CA LYS A 156 5.97 8.40 9.99
C LYS A 156 6.24 9.18 8.70
N TYR A 157 6.56 8.49 7.62
CA TYR A 157 6.90 9.14 6.35
C TYR A 157 5.69 9.31 5.41
N GLY A 158 4.65 8.49 5.58
CA GLY A 158 3.50 8.44 4.69
C GLY A 158 3.89 8.01 3.26
N MET A 159 2.89 7.84 2.39
CA MET A 159 3.12 7.37 1.02
C MET A 159 4.02 8.34 0.22
N ASN A 160 3.89 9.65 0.45
CA ASN A 160 4.73 10.65 -0.22
C ASN A 160 6.22 10.52 0.15
N GLY A 161 6.54 10.31 1.44
CA GLY A 161 7.92 10.13 1.88
C GLY A 161 8.53 8.82 1.37
N ILE A 162 7.75 7.72 1.40
CA ILE A 162 8.18 6.44 0.82
C ILE A 162 8.40 6.56 -0.69
N ALA A 163 7.49 7.21 -1.41
CA ALA A 163 7.63 7.44 -2.85
C ALA A 163 8.90 8.23 -3.18
N LYS A 164 9.19 9.31 -2.44
CA LYS A 164 10.42 10.09 -2.60
C LYS A 164 11.67 9.25 -2.39
N ALA A 165 11.70 8.38 -1.38
CA ALA A 165 12.83 7.48 -1.16
C ALA A 165 13.04 6.52 -2.33
N ILE A 166 11.96 5.92 -2.84
CA ILE A 166 12.02 5.04 -4.02
C ILE A 166 12.50 5.82 -5.25
N VAL A 167 11.94 7.00 -5.51
CA VAL A 167 12.31 7.86 -6.65
C VAL A 167 13.76 8.32 -6.57
N ASN A 168 14.23 8.73 -5.39
CA ASN A 168 15.64 9.04 -5.15
C ASN A 168 16.54 7.86 -5.52
N GLY A 169 16.15 6.66 -5.10
CA GLY A 169 16.87 5.42 -5.40
C GLY A 169 16.96 5.15 -6.90
N VAL A 170 15.83 5.12 -7.61
CA VAL A 170 15.81 4.81 -9.04
C VAL A 170 16.52 5.87 -9.89
N LEU A 171 16.43 7.16 -9.52
CA LEU A 171 17.10 8.24 -10.25
C LEU A 171 18.56 8.43 -9.84
N GLY A 172 19.00 7.84 -8.73
CA GLY A 172 20.34 8.08 -8.17
C GLY A 172 20.56 9.50 -7.67
N THR A 173 19.51 10.15 -7.18
CA THR A 173 19.54 11.53 -6.68
C THR A 173 19.36 11.53 -5.16
N SER A 174 20.08 12.40 -4.46
CA SER A 174 19.89 12.64 -3.02
C SER A 174 19.04 13.89 -2.81
N SER A 175 17.78 13.71 -2.42
CA SER A 175 16.90 14.80 -1.97
C SER A 175 16.36 14.46 -0.59
N ASP A 176 16.26 15.44 0.30
CA ASP A 176 15.79 15.21 1.66
C ASP A 176 14.38 14.59 1.66
N VAL A 177 14.27 13.40 2.24
CA VAL A 177 12.97 12.76 2.49
C VAL A 177 12.43 13.35 3.78
N GLY A 178 11.63 14.41 3.64
CA GLY A 178 10.93 15.02 4.77
C GLY A 178 9.99 14.01 5.46
N ILE A 179 9.85 14.13 6.78
CA ILE A 179 8.75 13.51 7.51
C ILE A 179 7.45 14.06 6.92
N ALA A 180 6.39 13.24 6.85
CA ALA A 180 5.08 13.73 6.42
C ALA A 180 4.76 14.99 7.24
N SER A 181 4.70 16.15 6.56
CA SER A 181 4.29 17.37 7.22
C SER A 181 2.91 17.11 7.81
N GLY A 182 2.70 17.50 9.07
CA GLY A 182 1.37 17.59 9.65
C GLY A 182 0.54 18.70 8.99
N GLU A 183 0.62 18.83 7.67
CA GLU A 183 -0.22 19.70 6.88
C GLU A 183 -1.65 19.18 6.97
N LYS A 184 -2.44 19.92 7.76
CA LYS A 184 -3.89 19.92 7.69
C LYS A 184 -4.30 20.27 6.25
N ASN A 185 -4.35 19.27 5.39
CA ASN A 185 -4.92 19.41 4.07
C ASN A 185 -6.45 19.32 4.21
N THR A 186 -7.11 20.48 4.13
CA THR A 186 -8.50 20.68 4.53
C THR A 186 -9.55 20.17 3.53
N ASP A 187 -9.18 19.48 2.45
CA ASP A 187 -10.17 19.05 1.45
C ASP A 187 -10.42 17.54 1.34
N THR A 188 -9.77 16.69 2.14
CA THR A 188 -10.16 15.26 2.30
C THR A 188 -9.82 14.72 3.70
N ALA A 189 -9.97 15.54 4.74
CA ALA A 189 -9.45 15.28 6.08
C ALA A 189 -9.96 13.96 6.69
N TRP A 190 -9.06 12.99 6.82
CA TRP A 190 -9.26 11.82 7.66
C TRP A 190 -8.48 11.94 8.96
N ILE A 191 -9.09 11.53 10.06
CA ILE A 191 -8.50 11.57 11.40
C ILE A 191 -7.93 10.18 11.69
N ASN A 192 -6.63 10.11 11.95
CA ASN A 192 -5.99 8.86 12.40
C ASN A 192 -6.49 8.49 13.81
N LEU A 193 -7.01 7.28 13.94
CA LEU A 193 -7.52 6.69 15.18
C LEU A 193 -6.91 5.31 15.44
N ASP A 194 -5.81 4.98 14.76
CA ASP A 194 -5.13 3.71 14.91
C ASP A 194 -4.65 3.51 16.35
N GLY A 195 -4.80 2.28 16.84
CA GLY A 195 -4.56 1.93 18.24
C GLY A 195 -5.59 2.49 19.24
N LYS A 196 -6.70 3.07 18.77
CA LYS A 196 -7.82 3.46 19.64
C LYS A 196 -8.97 2.45 19.54
N THR A 197 -9.70 2.32 20.64
CA THR A 197 -10.94 1.55 20.71
C THR A 197 -12.12 2.50 20.83
N GLY A 198 -13.24 2.19 20.16
CA GLY A 198 -14.53 2.82 20.39
C GLY A 198 -15.59 1.81 20.80
N THR A 199 -16.70 2.28 21.34
CA THR A 199 -17.86 1.47 21.74
C THR A 199 -19.04 1.79 20.84
N ILE A 200 -19.71 0.76 20.32
CA ILE A 200 -20.95 0.92 19.54
C ILE A 200 -22.08 1.41 20.46
N CYS A 201 -22.67 2.56 20.15
CA CYS A 201 -23.73 3.18 20.93
C CYS A 201 -24.99 3.34 20.06
N THR A 202 -25.71 2.24 19.84
CA THR A 202 -27.00 2.24 19.15
C THR A 202 -27.82 1.00 19.54
N PRO A 203 -29.08 1.15 20.01
CA PRO A 203 -29.87 0.03 20.53
C PRO A 203 -30.04 -1.15 19.56
N SER A 204 -30.12 -0.89 18.26
CA SER A 204 -30.29 -1.91 17.22
C SER A 204 -28.98 -2.59 16.78
N GLY A 205 -27.84 -2.16 17.32
CA GLY A 205 -26.54 -2.46 16.71
C GLY A 205 -26.33 -1.74 15.38
N VAL A 206 -25.22 -2.03 14.72
CA VAL A 206 -24.79 -1.34 13.49
C VAL A 206 -24.26 -2.31 12.45
N ASN A 207 -24.55 -2.02 11.18
CA ASN A 207 -23.98 -2.73 10.04
C ASN A 207 -22.55 -2.24 9.79
N VAL A 208 -21.62 -3.19 9.64
CA VAL A 208 -20.27 -2.95 9.14
C VAL A 208 -20.29 -3.11 7.62
N ARG A 209 -19.82 -2.10 6.89
CA ARG A 209 -19.98 -2.01 5.43
C ARG A 209 -18.65 -2.05 4.70
N GLU A 210 -18.68 -2.52 3.46
CA GLU A 210 -17.47 -2.62 2.63
C GLU A 210 -16.90 -1.27 2.20
N ASN A 211 -17.74 -0.27 1.97
CA ASN A 211 -17.35 1.08 1.55
C ASN A 211 -18.05 2.15 2.41
N LYS A 212 -17.63 3.41 2.25
CA LYS A 212 -18.24 4.62 2.85
C LYS A 212 -19.60 4.98 2.23
N SER A 213 -20.51 4.00 2.14
CA SER A 213 -21.85 4.16 1.56
C SER A 213 -22.89 3.30 2.28
N THR A 214 -24.10 3.84 2.48
CA THR A 214 -25.25 3.08 3.00
C THR A 214 -25.72 1.97 2.06
N SER A 215 -25.39 2.07 0.77
CA SER A 215 -25.75 1.08 -0.25
C SER A 215 -24.70 -0.01 -0.44
N SER A 216 -23.51 0.10 0.17
CA SER A 216 -22.49 -0.92 -0.02
C SER A 216 -22.79 -2.19 0.77
N ARG A 217 -22.25 -3.30 0.28
CA ARG A 217 -22.33 -4.63 0.87
C ARG A 217 -22.12 -4.62 2.39
N ILE A 218 -22.99 -5.30 3.11
CA ILE A 218 -22.87 -5.51 4.55
C ILE A 218 -21.89 -6.67 4.76
N LEU A 219 -20.80 -6.40 5.49
CA LEU A 219 -19.79 -7.38 5.87
C LEU A 219 -20.19 -8.15 7.14
N GLY A 220 -20.99 -7.51 7.99
CA GLY A 220 -21.52 -8.09 9.21
C GLY A 220 -22.17 -7.03 10.10
N THR A 221 -22.43 -7.39 11.35
CA THR A 221 -23.09 -6.54 12.34
C THR A 221 -22.33 -6.51 13.66
N LEU A 222 -22.37 -5.37 14.34
CA LEU A 222 -21.90 -5.22 15.72
C LEU A 222 -23.07 -4.84 16.64
N PRO A 223 -23.30 -5.56 17.76
CA PRO A 223 -24.36 -5.22 18.69
C PRO A 223 -24.06 -3.94 19.49
N ASN A 224 -25.08 -3.36 20.13
CA ASN A 224 -24.90 -2.27 21.09
C ASN A 224 -23.91 -2.66 22.18
N GLY A 225 -23.02 -1.74 22.57
CA GLY A 225 -21.99 -1.97 23.58
C GLY A 225 -20.76 -2.75 23.09
N ALA A 226 -20.75 -3.22 21.83
CA ALA A 226 -19.56 -3.88 21.28
C ALA A 226 -18.37 -2.90 21.23
N LYS A 227 -17.20 -3.39 21.66
CA LYS A 227 -15.94 -2.65 21.48
C LYS A 227 -15.35 -2.97 20.12
N VAL A 228 -14.85 -1.94 19.45
CA VAL A 228 -14.26 -2.06 18.11
C VAL A 228 -12.99 -1.24 18.02
N GLN A 229 -11.95 -1.83 17.42
CA GLN A 229 -10.71 -1.12 17.14
C GLN A 229 -10.89 -0.19 15.94
N LEU A 230 -10.37 1.02 16.05
CA LEU A 230 -10.53 2.08 15.06
C LEU A 230 -9.27 2.21 14.21
N TYR A 231 -9.43 2.56 12.94
CA TYR A 231 -8.33 2.90 12.06
C TYR A 231 -8.28 4.41 11.80
N ARG A 232 -9.34 4.92 11.20
CA ARG A 232 -9.45 6.32 10.82
C ARG A 232 -10.89 6.74 10.67
N LYS A 233 -11.15 8.03 10.87
CA LYS A 233 -12.42 8.67 10.51
C LYS A 233 -12.25 9.39 9.18
N GLU A 234 -13.15 9.20 8.23
CA GLU A 234 -13.17 9.85 6.92
C GLU A 234 -14.55 10.50 6.74
N GLY A 235 -14.67 11.81 7.02
CA GLY A 235 -15.98 12.48 7.05
C GLY A 235 -16.91 11.87 8.11
N GLU A 236 -18.09 11.41 7.71
CA GLU A 236 -19.07 10.76 8.59
C GLU A 236 -18.82 9.28 8.82
N TRP A 237 -17.77 8.72 8.23
CA TRP A 237 -17.48 7.29 8.28
C TRP A 237 -16.29 6.99 9.15
N MET A 238 -16.38 5.90 9.90
CA MET A 238 -15.30 5.31 10.67
C MET A 238 -14.86 4.03 9.97
N HIS A 239 -13.60 3.95 9.56
CA HIS A 239 -12.98 2.68 9.22
C HIS A 239 -12.57 1.98 10.52
N VAL A 240 -13.02 0.75 10.68
CA VAL A 240 -12.77 -0.07 11.87
C VAL A 240 -12.08 -1.38 11.49
N TYR A 241 -11.36 -1.98 12.44
CA TYR A 241 -10.90 -3.35 12.29
C TYR A 241 -12.06 -4.30 12.56
N TYR A 242 -12.50 -4.93 11.48
CA TYR A 242 -13.57 -5.91 11.48
C TYR A 242 -13.11 -7.11 10.64
N PRO A 243 -12.94 -8.31 11.23
CA PRO A 243 -12.32 -9.43 10.52
C PRO A 243 -13.11 -9.90 9.29
N PRO A 244 -12.44 -10.37 8.22
CA PRO A 244 -11.00 -10.33 7.94
C PRO A 244 -10.55 -9.13 7.07
N HIS A 245 -11.44 -8.17 6.75
CA HIS A 245 -11.17 -7.16 5.70
C HIS A 245 -11.35 -5.70 6.14
N GLY A 246 -11.52 -5.43 7.43
CA GLY A 246 -11.91 -4.09 7.89
C GLY A 246 -13.31 -3.71 7.39
N GLY A 247 -13.83 -2.58 7.84
CA GLY A 247 -15.09 -2.09 7.32
C GLY A 247 -15.47 -0.72 7.84
N TYR A 248 -16.55 -0.19 7.29
CA TYR A 248 -17.02 1.15 7.50
C TYR A 248 -18.31 1.17 8.32
N ILE A 249 -18.31 2.02 9.35
CA ILE A 249 -19.45 2.28 10.23
C ILE A 249 -19.68 3.79 10.23
N TYR A 250 -20.92 4.27 10.27
CA TYR A 250 -21.15 5.70 10.50
C TYR A 250 -20.60 6.13 11.86
N SER A 251 -19.79 7.18 11.89
CA SER A 251 -19.09 7.62 13.11
C SER A 251 -20.04 7.99 14.25
N ARG A 252 -21.29 8.38 13.94
CA ARG A 252 -22.31 8.71 14.95
C ARG A 252 -22.70 7.54 15.86
N TYR A 253 -22.38 6.31 15.46
CA TYR A 253 -22.67 5.10 16.24
C TYR A 253 -21.51 4.66 17.14
N ILE A 254 -20.42 5.44 17.21
CA ILE A 254 -19.21 5.10 17.96
C ILE A 254 -18.93 6.20 18.97
N GLU A 255 -18.88 5.81 20.24
CA GLU A 255 -18.57 6.69 21.37
C GLU A 255 -17.40 6.14 22.20
N ASN A 256 -17.01 6.88 23.26
CA ASN A 256 -15.99 6.46 24.22
C ASN A 256 -14.65 6.07 23.57
N VAL A 257 -14.20 6.87 22.60
CA VAL A 257 -12.94 6.63 21.89
C VAL A 257 -11.75 6.83 22.84
N SER A 258 -11.07 5.75 23.19
CA SER A 258 -9.90 5.75 24.08
C SER A 258 -8.69 5.09 23.44
N LYS A 259 -7.51 5.35 23.99
CA LYS A 259 -6.34 4.47 23.79
C LYS A 259 -6.62 3.10 24.42
#